data_AF-A0A819B1U5-F1
#
_entry.id   AF-A0A819B1U5-F1
#
_cell.length_a   1.000
_cell.length_b   1.000
_cell.length_c   1.000
_cell.angle_alpha   90.00
_cell.angle_beta   90.00
_cell.angle_gamma   90.00
#
_symmetry.space_group_name_H-M   'P 1'
#
loop_
_entity.id
_entity.type
_entity.pdbx_description
1 polymer ?
#
loop_
_entity_poly.entity_id
_entity_poly.type
_entity_poly.pdbx_seq_one_letter_code
_entity_poly.pdbx_strand_id
1 'polypeptide(L)'
;MKLSFWQLLVCLFILMHFGQCQKWPNLPQNKNKIYERLYNATYRLLSSLLAPTCSQVLYNDNNIQSEYISPQGLSGRVLPIGTFPSTILALGYFYGSVCPTRNISAEENSIQAFDLVRIAYDEKYLITHVEFIAHLRTNRRLTFITSIAFDKDYKLCGYDGQIRNPGLTLDPRTDEEHEIKINTICNIEQRYCTGTLQQYSNSSDCQQFLRTKIPLGSFDRADQGNVICRFMHTFYVPSFPSIHCSDLGPTGGGVCIDKTVDFYYNQTNFLACAHTQ
;
A
#
# COMPACT_ATOMS: atom_id res chain seq x y z
N MET A 1 -31.19 -0.20 -36.22
CA MET A 1 -31.72 1.17 -36.32
C MET A 1 -30.94 1.91 -37.39
N LYS A 2 -31.56 2.21 -38.55
CA LYS A 2 -30.91 3.01 -39.61
C LYS A 2 -31.31 4.47 -39.38
N LEU A 3 -30.36 5.32 -38.99
CA LEU A 3 -30.57 6.76 -38.94
C LEU A 3 -30.82 7.26 -40.37
N SER A 4 -31.89 8.03 -40.56
CA SER A 4 -32.22 8.59 -41.87
C SER A 4 -31.24 9.71 -42.23
N PHE A 5 -31.06 9.99 -43.52
CA PHE A 5 -30.23 11.08 -44.03
C PHE A 5 -30.57 12.43 -43.38
N TRP A 6 -31.84 12.65 -43.04
CA TRP A 6 -32.32 13.83 -42.32
C TRP A 6 -31.83 13.91 -40.87
N GLN A 7 -31.70 12.79 -40.17
CA GLN A 7 -31.17 12.77 -38.81
C GLN A 7 -29.65 13.08 -38.78
N LEU A 8 -28.91 12.66 -39.81
CA LEU A 8 -27.52 13.06 -40.01
C LEU A 8 -27.38 14.55 -40.30
N LEU A 9 -28.25 15.12 -41.14
CA LEU A 9 -28.27 16.55 -41.44
C LEU A 9 -28.63 17.41 -40.23
N VAL A 10 -29.58 16.97 -39.40
CA VAL A 10 -29.94 17.68 -38.15
C VAL A 10 -28.80 17.62 -37.13
N CYS A 11 -28.12 16.48 -36.97
CA CYS A 11 -26.92 16.40 -36.12
C CYS A 11 -25.78 17.31 -36.64
N LEU A 12 -25.56 17.35 -37.96
CA LEU A 12 -24.59 18.26 -38.59
C LEU A 12 -24.98 19.73 -38.44
N PHE A 13 -26.27 20.07 -38.55
CA PHE A 13 -26.75 21.44 -38.35
C PHE A 13 -26.66 21.87 -36.90
N ILE A 14 -26.94 20.99 -35.93
CA ILE A 14 -26.73 21.25 -34.50
C ILE A 14 -25.23 21.44 -34.24
N LEU A 15 -24.36 20.59 -34.77
CA LEU A 15 -22.90 20.75 -34.65
C LEU A 15 -22.36 22.01 -35.33
N MET A 16 -23.00 22.51 -36.40
CA MET A 16 -22.59 23.72 -37.11
C MET A 16 -23.18 25.01 -36.53
N HIS A 17 -24.42 25.00 -36.01
CA HIS A 17 -25.03 26.17 -35.35
C HIS A 17 -24.59 26.34 -33.89
N PHE A 18 -24.27 25.25 -33.20
CA PHE A 18 -23.48 25.29 -31.95
C PHE A 18 -21.96 25.19 -32.22
N GLY A 19 -21.57 25.26 -33.50
CA GLY A 19 -20.19 25.23 -34.00
C GLY A 19 -19.40 26.52 -33.77
N GLN A 20 -20.00 27.52 -33.15
CA GLN A 20 -19.23 28.38 -32.26
C GLN A 20 -18.93 27.59 -30.99
N CYS A 21 -18.00 26.63 -31.10
CA CYS A 21 -17.04 26.45 -30.03
C CYS A 21 -16.41 27.83 -29.82
N GLN A 22 -17.03 28.65 -28.96
CA GLN A 22 -16.27 29.57 -28.13
C GLN A 22 -15.07 28.76 -27.70
N LYS A 23 -13.89 29.13 -28.21
CA LYS A 23 -12.62 28.66 -27.70
C LYS A 23 -12.81 28.63 -26.19
N TRP A 24 -12.87 27.43 -25.61
CA TRP A 24 -12.85 27.32 -24.16
C TRP A 24 -11.71 28.23 -23.73
N PRO A 25 -11.97 29.23 -22.86
CA PRO A 25 -10.97 30.21 -22.49
C PRO A 25 -9.75 29.40 -22.11
N ASN A 26 -8.64 29.63 -22.82
CA ASN A 26 -7.41 28.86 -22.77
C ASN A 26 -7.27 28.20 -21.40
N LEU A 27 -7.50 26.88 -21.32
CA LEU A 27 -7.10 26.16 -20.11
C LEU A 27 -5.66 26.59 -19.86
N PRO A 28 -5.34 27.17 -18.69
CA PRO A 28 -4.03 27.75 -18.47
C PRO A 28 -3.01 26.67 -18.81
N GLN A 29 -2.07 26.94 -19.73
CA GLN A 29 -1.07 25.94 -20.15
C GLN A 29 -0.33 25.32 -18.94
N ASN A 30 -0.30 26.04 -17.82
CA ASN A 30 0.25 25.60 -16.55
C ASN A 30 -0.53 24.44 -15.89
N LYS A 31 -1.86 24.39 -16.03
CA LYS A 31 -2.69 23.29 -15.48
C LYS A 31 -2.33 21.96 -16.12
N ASN A 32 -2.17 21.93 -17.44
CA ASN A 32 -1.76 20.72 -18.17
C ASN A 32 -0.40 20.21 -17.68
N LYS A 33 0.54 21.11 -17.37
CA LYS A 33 1.86 20.73 -16.83
C LYS A 33 1.79 20.15 -15.42
N ILE A 34 0.91 20.65 -14.55
CA ILE A 34 0.74 20.10 -13.20
C ILE A 34 0.17 18.69 -13.26
N TYR A 35 -0.88 18.47 -14.06
CA TYR A 35 -1.47 17.13 -14.22
C TYR A 35 -0.47 16.13 -14.81
N GLU A 36 0.32 16.54 -15.80
CA GLU A 36 1.38 15.71 -16.37
C GLU A 36 2.44 15.34 -15.32
N ARG A 37 2.87 16.30 -14.49
CA ARG A 37 3.84 16.05 -13.42
C ARG A 37 3.27 15.13 -12.34
N LEU A 38 2.02 15.34 -11.92
CA LEU A 38 1.36 14.45 -10.97
C LEU A 38 1.21 13.04 -11.55
N TYR A 39 0.75 12.90 -12.79
CA TYR A 39 0.68 11.61 -13.47
C TYR A 39 2.04 10.89 -13.48
N ASN A 40 3.09 11.59 -13.90
CA ASN A 40 4.45 11.04 -13.96
C ASN A 40 4.97 10.66 -12.57
N ALA A 41 4.67 11.46 -11.54
CA ALA A 41 5.05 11.17 -10.16
C ALA A 41 4.33 9.94 -9.62
N THR A 42 3.01 9.84 -9.83
CA THR A 42 2.21 8.67 -9.45
C THR A 42 2.68 7.42 -10.18
N TYR A 43 2.89 7.50 -11.50
CA TYR A 43 3.36 6.36 -12.28
C TYR A 43 4.76 5.92 -11.83
N ARG A 44 5.71 6.86 -11.66
CA ARG A 44 7.05 6.58 -11.12
C ARG A 44 6.98 5.89 -9.76
N LEU A 45 6.11 6.37 -8.87
CA LEU A 45 5.91 5.77 -7.56
C LEU A 45 5.36 4.35 -7.67
N LEU A 46 4.30 4.12 -8.45
CA LEU A 46 3.73 2.77 -8.63
C LEU A 46 4.73 1.81 -9.28
N SER A 47 5.50 2.27 -10.27
CA SER A 47 6.61 1.50 -10.86
C SER A 47 7.71 1.17 -9.84
N SER A 48 7.93 2.02 -8.83
CA SER A 48 8.89 1.73 -7.77
C SER A 48 8.47 0.57 -6.88
N LEU A 49 7.20 0.14 -6.91
CA LEU A 49 6.72 -1.05 -6.18
C LEU A 49 7.13 -2.36 -6.86
N LEU A 50 7.68 -2.30 -8.08
CA LEU A 50 8.15 -3.47 -8.81
C LEU A 50 9.59 -3.82 -8.41
N ALA A 51 9.90 -5.12 -8.35
CA ALA A 51 11.27 -5.58 -8.15
C ALA A 51 12.14 -5.26 -9.38
N PRO A 52 13.45 -4.94 -9.21
CA PRO A 52 14.18 -4.87 -7.94
C PRO A 52 14.09 -3.51 -7.23
N THR A 53 13.54 -2.48 -7.89
CA THR A 53 13.50 -1.09 -7.42
C THR A 53 12.91 -0.98 -6.02
N CYS A 54 11.84 -1.73 -5.76
CA CYS A 54 11.12 -1.65 -4.51
C CYS A 54 11.99 -2.03 -3.30
N SER A 55 12.84 -3.06 -3.43
CA SER A 55 13.81 -3.44 -2.40
C SER A 55 14.92 -2.39 -2.28
N GLN A 56 15.38 -1.82 -3.40
CA GLN A 56 16.39 -0.76 -3.38
C GLN A 56 15.90 0.48 -2.63
N VAL A 57 14.64 0.87 -2.84
CA VAL A 57 14.02 1.95 -2.08
C VAL A 57 13.88 1.56 -0.62
N LEU A 58 13.40 0.36 -0.27
CA LEU A 58 13.28 -0.06 1.13
C LEU A 58 14.60 0.01 1.91
N TYR A 59 15.71 -0.47 1.32
CA TYR A 59 17.02 -0.50 1.97
C TYR A 59 17.89 0.74 1.70
N ASN A 60 17.37 1.72 0.95
CA ASN A 60 18.11 2.91 0.52
C ASN A 60 19.42 2.61 -0.23
N ASP A 61 19.41 1.60 -1.10
CA ASP A 61 20.58 1.26 -1.91
C ASP A 61 20.99 2.46 -2.77
N ASN A 62 22.29 2.79 -2.79
CA ASN A 62 22.83 3.90 -3.58
C ASN A 62 22.11 5.25 -3.35
N ASN A 63 21.52 5.47 -2.17
CA ASN A 63 20.74 6.67 -1.83
C ASN A 63 19.47 6.89 -2.67
N ILE A 64 18.94 5.82 -3.27
CA ILE A 64 17.80 5.90 -4.19
C ILE A 64 16.51 6.40 -3.52
N GLN A 65 16.36 6.28 -2.18
CA GLN A 65 15.16 6.81 -1.50
C GLN A 65 14.96 8.30 -1.77
N SER A 66 16.04 9.07 -1.91
CA SER A 66 15.97 10.51 -2.16
C SER A 66 15.31 10.86 -3.50
N GLU A 67 15.18 9.92 -4.44
CA GLU A 67 14.48 10.10 -5.70
C GLU A 67 12.95 9.96 -5.56
N TYR A 68 12.49 9.21 -4.55
CA TYR A 68 11.08 8.85 -4.39
C TYR A 68 10.43 9.49 -3.16
N ILE A 69 11.19 9.66 -2.08
CA ILE A 69 10.68 10.00 -0.75
C ILE A 69 11.08 11.43 -0.38
N SER A 70 10.12 12.19 0.14
CA SER A 70 10.35 13.56 0.57
C SER A 70 11.33 13.62 1.75
N PRO A 71 12.25 14.60 1.77
CA PRO A 71 13.10 14.85 2.94
C PRO A 71 12.31 15.35 4.17
N GLN A 72 11.04 15.74 3.99
CA GLN A 72 10.15 16.16 5.09
C GLN A 72 9.64 14.97 5.91
N GLY A 73 9.89 13.74 5.46
CA GLY A 73 9.43 12.51 6.08
C GLY A 73 8.26 11.88 5.31
N LEU A 74 7.90 10.67 5.75
CA LEU A 74 6.80 9.89 5.21
C LEU A 74 5.92 9.37 6.34
N SER A 75 4.61 9.48 6.17
CA SER A 75 3.63 8.79 7.01
C SER A 75 2.49 8.26 6.15
N GLY A 76 1.71 7.31 6.66
CA GLY A 76 0.52 6.92 5.94
C GLY A 76 -0.34 5.88 6.60
N ARG A 77 -1.35 5.44 5.89
CA ARG A 77 -2.29 4.40 6.31
C ARG A 77 -2.64 3.51 5.13
N VAL A 78 -2.74 2.21 5.38
CA VAL A 78 -3.34 1.26 4.44
C VAL A 78 -4.35 0.44 5.21
N LEU A 79 -5.63 0.55 4.88
CA LEU A 79 -6.66 -0.31 5.42
C LEU A 79 -6.71 -1.64 4.65
N PRO A 80 -6.90 -2.78 5.33
CA PRO A 80 -7.02 -2.98 6.79
C PRO A 80 -5.68 -3.42 7.42
N ILE A 81 -4.55 -2.87 7.00
CA ILE A 81 -3.20 -3.26 7.46
C ILE A 81 -2.73 -2.43 8.65
N GLY A 82 -2.95 -1.11 8.64
CA GLY A 82 -2.56 -0.25 9.76
C GLY A 82 -2.24 1.19 9.40
N THR A 83 -1.72 1.89 10.40
CA THR A 83 -1.29 3.30 10.36
C THR A 83 0.19 3.39 10.70
N PHE A 84 0.91 4.22 9.96
CA PHE A 84 2.38 4.29 9.94
C PHE A 84 2.82 5.74 10.13
N PRO A 85 3.04 6.18 11.39
CA PRO A 85 3.29 7.59 11.69
C PRO A 85 4.71 8.08 11.40
N SER A 86 5.64 7.18 11.05
CA SER A 86 7.05 7.51 10.82
C SER A 86 7.54 6.95 9.48
N THR A 87 8.60 7.57 8.95
CA THR A 87 9.17 7.21 7.65
C THR A 87 9.56 5.73 7.58
N ILE A 88 10.20 5.20 8.63
CA ILE A 88 10.64 3.81 8.65
C ILE A 88 9.48 2.83 8.63
N LEU A 89 8.40 3.11 9.37
CA LEU A 89 7.19 2.30 9.38
C LEU A 89 6.49 2.41 8.02
N ALA A 90 6.31 3.62 7.51
CA ALA A 90 5.60 3.83 6.26
C ALA A 90 6.34 3.19 5.08
N LEU A 91 7.67 3.32 5.00
CA LEU A 91 8.48 2.59 4.01
C LEU A 91 8.39 1.08 4.18
N GLY A 92 8.50 0.61 5.43
CA GLY A 92 8.39 -0.80 5.77
C GLY A 92 7.11 -1.41 5.21
N TYR A 93 5.96 -0.79 5.45
CA TYR A 93 4.69 -1.33 4.98
C TYR A 93 4.41 -1.03 3.50
N PHE A 94 4.79 0.14 2.99
CA PHE A 94 4.53 0.50 1.60
C PHE A 94 5.38 -0.32 0.62
N TYR A 95 6.67 -0.52 0.92
CA TYR A 95 7.58 -1.31 0.10
C TYR A 95 7.75 -2.74 0.61
N GLY A 96 7.99 -2.95 1.91
CA GLY A 96 8.25 -4.28 2.46
C GLY A 96 7.09 -5.27 2.34
N SER A 97 5.83 -4.81 2.19
CA SER A 97 4.70 -5.71 1.92
C SER A 97 4.74 -6.33 0.52
N VAL A 98 5.35 -5.63 -0.43
CA VAL A 98 5.29 -5.93 -1.87
C VAL A 98 6.64 -6.30 -2.45
N CYS A 99 7.69 -6.24 -1.65
CA CYS A 99 9.06 -6.54 -2.05
C CYS A 99 9.55 -7.84 -1.44
N PRO A 100 10.33 -8.63 -2.19
CA PRO A 100 11.12 -9.67 -1.57
C PRO A 100 12.12 -9.02 -0.60
N THR A 101 12.07 -9.40 0.67
CA THR A 101 13.08 -8.99 1.63
C THR A 101 14.36 -9.80 1.40
N ARG A 102 15.51 -9.15 1.61
CA ARG A 102 16.79 -9.83 1.50
C ARG A 102 16.79 -10.95 2.54
N ASN A 103 16.83 -12.21 2.09
CA ASN A 103 16.85 -13.44 2.91
C ASN A 103 15.50 -14.07 3.31
N ILE A 104 14.35 -13.57 2.81
CA ILE A 104 13.10 -14.36 2.82
C ILE A 104 12.60 -14.50 1.40
N SER A 105 12.23 -15.72 1.01
CA SER A 105 11.51 -16.01 -0.22
C SER A 105 10.05 -15.51 -0.16
N ALA A 106 9.82 -14.24 0.20
CA ALA A 106 8.51 -13.60 0.14
C ALA A 106 8.15 -13.26 -1.32
N GLU A 107 8.36 -14.24 -2.20
CA GLU A 107 8.11 -14.18 -3.63
C GLU A 107 6.61 -14.03 -3.91
N GLU A 108 5.75 -14.57 -3.04
CA GLU A 108 4.32 -14.69 -3.30
C GLU A 108 3.59 -13.34 -3.39
N ASN A 109 3.98 -12.38 -2.54
CA ASN A 109 3.37 -11.05 -2.48
C ASN A 109 4.10 -10.02 -3.36
N SER A 110 5.12 -10.46 -4.10
CA SER A 110 5.86 -9.58 -5.00
C SER A 110 4.98 -9.11 -6.15
N ILE A 111 4.85 -7.80 -6.32
CA ILE A 111 4.14 -7.21 -7.45
C ILE A 111 5.00 -7.37 -8.71
N GLN A 112 4.42 -7.98 -9.74
CA GLN A 112 5.06 -8.19 -11.06
C GLN A 112 4.63 -7.14 -12.08
N ALA A 113 3.40 -6.66 -11.97
CA ALA A 113 2.83 -5.64 -12.83
C ALA A 113 1.71 -4.91 -12.11
N PHE A 114 1.29 -3.77 -12.65
CA PHE A 114 0.07 -3.10 -12.22
C PHE A 114 -0.71 -2.53 -13.41
N ASP A 115 -2.03 -2.50 -13.27
CA ASP A 115 -2.92 -1.78 -14.18
C ASP A 115 -3.42 -0.51 -13.47
N LEU A 116 -3.24 0.64 -14.11
CA LEU A 116 -3.85 1.89 -13.65
C LEU A 116 -5.31 1.92 -14.10
N VAL A 117 -6.25 1.91 -13.16
CA VAL A 117 -7.70 1.87 -13.46
C VAL A 117 -8.26 3.28 -13.52
N ARG A 118 -7.96 4.11 -12.52
CA ARG A 118 -8.44 5.49 -12.43
C ARG A 118 -7.39 6.35 -11.75
N ILE A 119 -7.27 7.58 -12.22
CA ILE A 119 -6.51 8.62 -11.55
C ILE A 119 -7.32 9.92 -11.55
N ALA A 120 -7.33 10.60 -10.41
CA ALA A 120 -7.86 11.93 -10.22
C ALA A 120 -6.84 12.76 -9.44
N TYR A 121 -6.92 14.08 -9.57
CA TYR A 121 -5.91 15.00 -9.05
C TYR A 121 -6.59 16.08 -8.23
N ASP A 122 -5.98 16.43 -7.10
CA ASP A 122 -6.22 17.70 -6.43
C ASP A 122 -5.07 18.65 -6.82
N GLU A 123 -5.40 19.79 -7.43
CA GLU A 123 -4.39 20.77 -7.82
C GLU A 123 -4.00 21.71 -6.68
N LYS A 124 -4.89 21.89 -5.70
CA LYS A 124 -4.67 22.78 -4.56
C LYS A 124 -3.64 22.19 -3.62
N TYR A 125 -3.73 20.89 -3.40
CA TYR A 125 -2.78 20.12 -2.62
C TYR A 125 -2.24 19.06 -3.56
N LEU A 126 -0.93 19.01 -3.84
CA LEU A 126 -0.33 18.06 -4.80
C LEU A 126 -0.63 16.60 -4.42
N ILE A 127 -1.82 16.12 -4.77
CA ILE A 127 -2.39 14.85 -4.35
C ILE A 127 -2.93 14.15 -5.59
N THR A 128 -2.71 12.84 -5.65
CA THR A 128 -3.37 11.97 -6.62
C THR A 128 -4.24 10.95 -5.91
N HIS A 129 -5.49 10.82 -6.33
CA HIS A 129 -6.36 9.72 -5.98
C HIS A 129 -6.28 8.66 -7.08
N VAL A 130 -5.82 7.46 -6.73
CA VAL A 130 -5.55 6.41 -7.68
C VAL A 130 -6.27 5.12 -7.29
N GLU A 131 -6.87 4.47 -8.30
CA GLU A 131 -7.27 3.08 -8.24
C GLU A 131 -6.35 2.28 -9.18
N PHE A 132 -5.70 1.25 -8.67
CA PHE A 132 -4.85 0.36 -9.46
C PHE A 132 -5.00 -1.10 -9.05
N ILE A 133 -4.72 -2.00 -9.98
CA ILE A 133 -4.72 -3.45 -9.76
C ILE A 133 -3.27 -3.91 -9.75
N ALA A 134 -2.78 -4.42 -8.61
CA ALA A 134 -1.49 -5.07 -8.52
C ALA A 134 -1.60 -6.55 -8.91
N HIS A 135 -0.70 -7.01 -9.77
CA HIS A 135 -0.58 -8.41 -10.18
C HIS A 135 0.55 -9.04 -9.40
N LEU A 136 0.19 -9.99 -8.54
CA LEU A 136 1.16 -10.69 -7.71
C LEU A 136 1.77 -11.85 -8.48
N ARG A 137 2.97 -12.28 -8.07
CA ARG A 137 3.66 -13.43 -8.67
C ARG A 137 2.85 -14.73 -8.60
N THR A 138 1.99 -14.87 -7.60
CA THR A 138 1.04 -15.99 -7.46
C THR A 138 -0.11 -15.98 -8.47
N ASN A 139 -0.09 -15.08 -9.46
CA ASN A 139 -1.18 -14.81 -10.40
C ASN A 139 -2.47 -14.32 -9.72
N ARG A 140 -2.36 -13.88 -8.46
CA ARG A 140 -3.43 -13.21 -7.71
C ARG A 140 -3.43 -11.72 -8.03
N ARG A 141 -4.59 -11.07 -7.86
CA ARG A 141 -4.76 -9.64 -8.15
C ARG A 141 -5.34 -8.94 -6.94
N LEU A 142 -4.77 -7.80 -6.58
CA LEU A 142 -5.25 -6.94 -5.49
C LEU A 142 -5.62 -5.57 -6.05
N THR A 143 -6.80 -5.08 -5.69
CA THR A 143 -7.21 -3.71 -6.03
C THR A 143 -6.88 -2.78 -4.87
N PHE A 144 -6.18 -1.70 -5.18
CA PHE A 144 -5.84 -0.64 -4.26
C PHE A 144 -6.59 0.63 -4.64
N ILE A 145 -7.11 1.34 -3.65
CA ILE A 145 -7.69 2.68 -3.77
C ILE A 145 -6.92 3.57 -2.82
N THR A 146 -6.17 4.54 -3.32
CA THR A 146 -5.20 5.30 -2.52
C THR A 146 -5.20 6.77 -2.86
N SER A 147 -5.11 7.62 -1.84
CA SER A 147 -4.74 9.03 -1.96
C SER A 147 -3.27 9.17 -1.65
N ILE A 148 -2.52 9.82 -2.53
CA ILE A 148 -1.06 9.95 -2.44
C ILE A 148 -0.72 11.43 -2.42
N ALA A 149 -0.03 11.88 -1.37
CA ALA A 149 0.42 13.25 -1.20
C ALA A 149 1.89 13.39 -1.59
N PHE A 150 2.17 14.46 -2.33
CA PHE A 150 3.50 14.81 -2.82
C PHE A 150 3.97 16.14 -2.26
N ASP A 151 5.29 16.27 -2.08
CA ASP A 151 5.94 17.55 -1.84
C ASP A 151 6.07 18.37 -3.13
N LYS A 152 6.65 19.57 -3.03
CA LYS A 152 6.85 20.49 -4.17
C LYS A 152 7.74 19.92 -5.29
N ASP A 153 8.55 18.91 -4.97
CA ASP A 153 9.46 18.23 -5.90
C ASP A 153 8.84 16.91 -6.42
N TYR A 154 7.55 16.70 -6.16
CA TYR A 154 6.77 15.53 -6.55
C TYR A 154 7.27 14.21 -5.95
N LYS A 155 7.85 14.28 -4.75
CA LYS A 155 8.26 13.09 -3.97
C LYS A 155 7.17 12.70 -2.99
N LEU A 156 7.00 11.39 -2.80
CA LEU A 156 6.04 10.83 -1.86
C LEU A 156 6.35 11.33 -0.46
N CYS A 157 5.34 11.88 0.20
CA CYS A 157 5.46 12.35 1.58
C CYS A 157 4.30 11.87 2.47
N GLY A 158 3.19 11.45 1.86
CA GLY A 158 2.10 10.83 2.59
C GLY A 158 1.20 9.96 1.73
N TYR A 159 0.50 9.01 2.34
CA TYR A 159 -0.53 8.23 1.67
C TYR A 159 -1.66 7.78 2.63
N ASP A 160 -2.86 7.64 2.09
CA ASP A 160 -3.98 6.98 2.77
C ASP A 160 -4.71 6.11 1.75
N GLY A 161 -4.71 4.79 1.98
CA GLY A 161 -5.22 3.84 1.03
C GLY A 161 -5.98 2.69 1.66
N GLN A 162 -6.64 1.93 0.80
CA GLN A 162 -7.38 0.73 1.14
C GLN A 162 -7.08 -0.36 0.10
N ILE A 163 -6.91 -1.58 0.59
CA ILE A 163 -6.94 -2.79 -0.23
C ILE A 163 -8.37 -3.29 -0.22
N ARG A 164 -8.94 -3.51 -1.42
CA ARG A 164 -10.31 -3.99 -1.56
C ARG A 164 -10.36 -5.49 -1.39
N ASN A 165 -11.08 -5.94 -0.36
CA ASN A 165 -11.33 -7.35 -0.04
C ASN A 165 -10.08 -8.24 -0.08
N PRO A 166 -8.98 -7.86 0.60
CA PRO A 166 -7.75 -8.66 0.60
C PRO A 166 -7.98 -10.09 1.12
N GLY A 167 -8.96 -10.33 1.99
CA GLY A 167 -9.28 -11.67 2.49
C GLY A 167 -9.66 -12.65 1.38
N LEU A 168 -10.50 -12.24 0.42
CA LEU A 168 -10.87 -13.08 -0.73
C LEU A 168 -9.67 -13.52 -1.57
N THR A 169 -8.60 -12.73 -1.56
CA THR A 169 -7.42 -12.95 -2.39
C THR A 169 -6.30 -13.66 -1.63
N LEU A 170 -6.06 -13.27 -0.37
CA LEU A 170 -4.87 -13.64 0.38
C LEU A 170 -5.15 -14.61 1.53
N ASP A 171 -6.41 -14.78 1.93
CA ASP A 171 -6.71 -15.66 3.06
C ASP A 171 -6.28 -17.09 2.75
N PRO A 172 -5.68 -17.76 3.75
CA PRO A 172 -5.49 -19.20 3.71
C PRO A 172 -6.85 -19.90 3.58
N ARG A 173 -6.91 -20.91 2.72
CA ARG A 173 -8.14 -21.66 2.36
C ARG A 173 -8.18 -23.04 2.98
N THR A 174 -7.05 -23.53 3.50
CA THR A 174 -6.91 -24.86 4.08
C THR A 174 -6.19 -24.77 5.42
N ASP A 175 -6.37 -25.78 6.26
CA ASP A 175 -5.65 -25.89 7.54
C ASP A 175 -4.13 -26.00 7.33
N GLU A 176 -3.70 -26.60 6.23
CA GLU A 176 -2.28 -26.64 5.85
C GLU A 176 -1.73 -25.23 5.59
N GLU A 177 -2.45 -24.40 4.82
CA GLU A 177 -2.07 -23.00 4.57
C GLU A 177 -2.06 -22.16 5.87
N HIS A 178 -2.98 -22.43 6.80
CA HIS A 178 -2.96 -21.82 8.13
C HIS A 178 -1.70 -22.21 8.91
N GLU A 179 -1.37 -23.50 8.94
CA GLU A 179 -0.21 -24.02 9.66
C GLU A 179 1.11 -23.53 9.06
N ILE A 180 1.21 -23.36 7.74
CA ILE A 180 2.36 -22.73 7.09
C ILE A 180 2.59 -21.31 7.64
N LYS A 181 1.55 -20.51 7.84
CA LYS A 181 1.66 -19.14 8.39
C LYS A 181 2.11 -19.16 9.84
N ILE A 182 1.53 -20.02 10.67
CA ILE A 182 1.94 -20.20 12.09
C ILE A 182 3.41 -20.59 12.17
N ASN A 183 3.82 -21.59 11.38
CA ASN A 183 5.21 -22.04 11.34
C ASN A 183 6.15 -20.94 10.84
N THR A 184 5.73 -20.14 9.86
CA THR A 184 6.50 -18.99 9.37
C THR A 184 6.73 -17.97 10.48
N ILE A 185 5.69 -17.62 11.25
CA ILE A 185 5.82 -16.69 12.38
C ILE A 185 6.85 -17.21 13.38
N CYS A 186 6.72 -18.46 13.82
CA CYS A 186 7.60 -19.02 14.84
C CYS A 186 9.05 -19.20 14.34
N ASN A 187 9.24 -19.55 13.08
CA ASN A 187 10.58 -19.65 12.49
C ASN A 187 11.27 -18.28 12.40
N ILE A 188 10.53 -17.24 12.00
CA ILE A 188 11.06 -15.87 11.91
C ILE A 188 11.35 -15.30 13.30
N GLU A 189 10.46 -15.53 14.26
CA GLU A 189 10.66 -15.11 15.64
C GLU A 189 11.93 -15.75 16.23
N GLN A 190 12.08 -17.08 16.15
CA GLN A 190 13.27 -17.75 16.70
C GLN A 190 14.58 -17.35 16.01
N ARG A 191 14.52 -17.01 14.73
CA ARG A 191 15.71 -16.64 13.94
C ARG A 191 16.18 -15.22 14.20
N TYR A 192 15.26 -14.27 14.36
CA TYR A 192 15.60 -12.84 14.36
C TYR A 192 15.27 -12.13 15.68
N CYS A 193 14.35 -12.67 16.48
CA CYS A 193 13.93 -12.11 17.75
C CYS A 193 14.66 -12.83 18.89
N THR A 194 15.92 -12.46 19.12
CA THR A 194 16.79 -13.09 20.12
C THR A 194 17.16 -12.12 21.25
N GLY A 195 17.68 -12.64 22.36
CA GLY A 195 18.07 -11.82 23.50
C GLY A 195 16.88 -11.04 24.07
N THR A 196 17.02 -9.72 24.19
CA THR A 196 15.95 -8.85 24.70
C THR A 196 14.75 -8.73 23.76
N LEU A 197 14.87 -9.20 22.51
CA LEU A 197 13.79 -9.18 21.53
C LEU A 197 13.00 -10.50 21.49
N GLN A 198 13.42 -11.52 22.23
CA GLN A 198 12.76 -12.83 22.26
C GLN A 198 11.32 -12.71 22.79
N GLN A 199 10.37 -13.32 22.08
CA GLN A 199 8.95 -13.30 22.43
C GLN A 199 8.45 -14.63 22.98
N TYR A 200 9.07 -15.73 22.56
CA TYR A 200 8.74 -17.08 23.02
C TYR A 200 10.01 -17.83 23.42
N SER A 201 9.93 -18.68 24.44
CA SER A 201 11.08 -19.46 24.92
C SER A 201 11.64 -20.37 23.83
N ASN A 202 10.77 -20.90 22.96
CA ASN A 202 11.11 -21.77 21.84
C ASN A 202 9.96 -21.79 20.79
N SER A 203 10.21 -22.42 19.64
CA SER A 203 9.21 -22.52 18.56
C SER A 203 7.94 -23.29 18.95
N SER A 204 8.02 -24.28 19.85
CA SER A 204 6.85 -25.06 20.28
C SER A 204 5.89 -24.19 21.10
N ASP A 205 6.41 -23.38 22.01
CA ASP A 205 5.63 -22.43 22.81
C ASP A 205 4.90 -21.43 21.90
N CYS A 206 5.62 -20.90 20.89
CA CYS A 206 5.05 -20.01 19.88
C CYS A 206 3.86 -20.67 19.14
N GLN A 207 4.07 -21.87 18.59
CA GLN A 207 3.02 -22.56 17.84
C GLN A 207 1.82 -22.89 18.73
N GLN A 208 2.05 -23.36 19.96
CA GLN A 208 0.98 -23.66 20.89
C GLN A 208 0.15 -22.41 21.22
N PHE A 209 0.82 -21.28 21.48
CA PHE A 209 0.13 -20.02 21.72
C PHE A 209 -0.72 -19.58 20.53
N LEU A 210 -0.14 -19.57 19.32
CA LEU A 210 -0.85 -19.15 18.11
C LEU A 210 -2.04 -20.06 17.77
N ARG A 211 -1.92 -21.38 17.99
CA ARG A 211 -3.01 -22.34 17.75
C ARG A 211 -4.14 -22.26 18.77
N THR A 212 -3.85 -21.87 20.02
CA THR A 212 -4.81 -22.03 21.13
C THR A 212 -5.32 -20.74 21.74
N LYS A 213 -4.60 -19.62 21.55
CA LYS A 213 -4.91 -18.33 22.17
C LYS A 213 -5.25 -17.23 21.18
N ILE A 214 -4.78 -17.35 19.94
CA ILE A 214 -4.94 -16.31 18.92
C ILE A 214 -5.91 -16.80 17.84
N PRO A 215 -6.94 -16.03 17.48
CA PRO A 215 -7.79 -16.38 16.35
C PRO A 215 -6.97 -16.32 15.05
N LEU A 216 -7.29 -17.18 14.08
CA LEU A 216 -6.62 -17.18 12.77
C LEU A 216 -6.74 -15.80 12.09
N GLY A 217 -7.97 -15.28 12.01
CA GLY A 217 -8.27 -14.00 11.41
C GLY A 217 -8.33 -14.04 9.88
N SER A 218 -8.27 -12.87 9.28
CA SER A 218 -8.37 -12.66 7.84
C SER A 218 -7.55 -11.43 7.45
N PHE A 219 -7.06 -11.39 6.21
CA PHE A 219 -6.45 -10.20 5.64
C PHE A 219 -7.42 -9.02 5.56
N ASP A 220 -8.74 -9.24 5.62
CA ASP A 220 -9.73 -8.15 5.76
C ASP A 220 -9.65 -7.45 7.14
N ARG A 221 -8.89 -8.03 8.06
CA ARG A 221 -8.64 -7.56 9.43
C ARG A 221 -7.17 -7.79 9.81
N ALA A 222 -6.25 -7.54 8.87
CA ALA A 222 -4.80 -7.76 9.01
C ALA A 222 -4.11 -6.87 10.04
N ASP A 223 -4.88 -6.02 10.73
CA ASP A 223 -4.40 -5.10 11.75
C ASP A 223 -4.96 -5.42 13.15
N GLN A 224 -5.64 -6.56 13.32
CA GLN A 224 -6.24 -6.98 14.60
C GLN A 224 -5.36 -7.97 15.38
N GLY A 225 -5.82 -8.38 16.57
CA GLY A 225 -5.18 -9.39 17.42
C GLY A 225 -5.32 -10.81 16.88
N ASN A 226 -4.84 -11.08 15.67
CA ASN A 226 -4.98 -12.39 15.01
C ASN A 226 -3.67 -12.89 14.37
N VAL A 227 -3.68 -14.15 13.93
CA VAL A 227 -2.51 -14.80 13.28
C VAL A 227 -2.15 -14.08 11.97
N ILE A 228 -3.12 -13.61 11.18
CA ILE A 228 -2.82 -12.89 9.93
C ILE A 228 -2.04 -11.59 10.16
N CYS A 229 -2.39 -10.80 11.17
CA CYS A 229 -1.61 -9.61 11.54
C CYS A 229 -0.18 -10.00 11.90
N ARG A 230 0.00 -11.00 12.77
CA ARG A 230 1.34 -11.49 13.13
C ARG A 230 2.12 -11.98 11.92
N PHE A 231 1.48 -12.72 11.02
CA PHE A 231 2.08 -13.20 9.79
C PHE A 231 2.59 -12.05 8.91
N MET A 232 1.81 -10.97 8.75
CA MET A 232 2.25 -9.79 7.99
C MET A 232 3.54 -9.19 8.54
N HIS A 233 3.68 -9.15 9.87
CA HIS A 233 4.86 -8.58 10.51
C HIS A 233 6.14 -9.40 10.28
N THR A 234 6.02 -10.67 9.88
CA THR A 234 7.18 -11.50 9.53
C THR A 234 7.96 -10.95 8.34
N PHE A 235 7.32 -10.15 7.47
CA PHE A 235 7.97 -9.54 6.33
C PHE A 235 8.99 -8.48 6.74
N TYR A 236 8.80 -7.83 7.88
CA TYR A 236 9.61 -6.68 8.30
C TYR A 236 10.67 -7.03 9.34
N VAL A 237 10.43 -8.08 10.13
CA VAL A 237 11.34 -8.53 11.19
C VAL A 237 12.80 -8.72 10.73
N PRO A 238 13.12 -9.29 9.55
CA PRO A 238 14.52 -9.42 9.13
C PRO A 238 15.24 -8.09 8.94
N SER A 239 14.50 -7.03 8.60
CA SER A 239 15.07 -5.70 8.35
C SER A 239 15.10 -4.86 9.62
N PHE A 240 14.05 -4.94 10.43
CA PHE A 240 13.85 -4.09 11.61
C PHE A 240 13.33 -4.91 12.81
N PRO A 241 14.12 -5.85 13.34
CA PRO A 241 13.66 -6.75 14.41
C PRO A 241 13.31 -6.00 15.69
N SER A 242 14.06 -4.94 16.03
CA SER A 242 13.79 -4.13 17.22
C SER A 242 12.46 -3.37 17.18
N ILE A 243 11.85 -3.26 15.99
CA ILE A 243 10.55 -2.60 15.80
C ILE A 243 9.44 -3.66 15.77
N HIS A 244 9.66 -4.77 15.07
CA HIS A 244 8.58 -5.70 14.71
C HIS A 244 8.53 -7.00 15.51
N CYS A 245 9.57 -7.35 16.27
CA CYS A 245 9.58 -8.60 17.03
C CYS A 245 8.42 -8.67 18.04
N SER A 246 8.14 -7.57 18.76
CA SER A 246 7.01 -7.53 19.70
C SER A 246 5.66 -7.80 19.05
N ASP A 247 5.52 -7.49 17.76
CA ASP A 247 4.27 -7.64 17.02
C ASP A 247 3.95 -9.12 16.75
N LEU A 248 4.96 -9.99 16.71
CA LEU A 248 4.82 -11.45 16.61
C LEU A 248 4.48 -12.11 17.97
N GLY A 249 4.75 -11.40 19.06
CA GLY A 249 4.67 -11.93 20.42
C GLY A 249 3.26 -11.99 21.02
N PRO A 250 3.13 -12.52 22.25
CA PRO A 250 1.83 -12.64 22.92
C PRO A 250 1.08 -11.33 23.11
N THR A 251 1.79 -10.23 23.32
CA THR A 251 1.21 -8.88 23.51
C THR A 251 0.82 -8.23 22.18
N GLY A 252 1.34 -8.73 21.07
CA GLY A 252 1.21 -8.13 19.74
C GLY A 252 1.79 -6.74 19.57
N GLY A 253 2.69 -6.31 20.47
CA GLY A 253 3.45 -5.06 20.34
C GLY A 253 2.59 -3.80 20.32
N GLY A 254 1.31 -3.89 20.70
CA GLY A 254 0.34 -2.80 20.53
C GLY A 254 -0.11 -2.57 19.08
N VAL A 255 0.39 -3.35 18.12
CA VAL A 255 0.01 -3.26 16.70
C VAL A 255 -1.04 -4.32 16.36
N CYS A 256 -0.73 -5.58 16.68
CA CYS A 256 -1.60 -6.73 16.46
C CYS A 256 -2.42 -7.00 17.72
N ILE A 257 -3.34 -6.07 17.97
CA ILE A 257 -4.32 -6.08 19.07
C ILE A 257 -5.70 -5.77 18.49
N ASP A 258 -6.77 -6.13 19.22
CA ASP A 258 -8.12 -5.82 18.76
C ASP A 258 -8.39 -4.32 18.83
N LYS A 259 -8.81 -3.75 17.69
CA LYS A 259 -9.11 -2.32 17.56
C LYS A 259 -10.61 -2.11 17.56
N THR A 260 -11.02 -1.05 18.25
CA THR A 260 -12.39 -0.56 18.22
C THR A 260 -12.71 0.08 16.88
N VAL A 261 -14.00 0.31 16.62
CA VAL A 261 -14.44 1.00 15.41
C VAL A 261 -13.86 2.42 15.34
N ASP A 262 -13.75 3.11 16.48
CA ASP A 262 -13.22 4.49 16.57
C ASP A 262 -11.80 4.62 16.03
N PHE A 263 -10.99 3.56 16.15
CA PHE A 263 -9.63 3.54 15.60
C PHE A 263 -9.62 3.86 14.10
N TYR A 264 -10.63 3.41 13.35
CA TYR A 264 -10.70 3.62 11.90
C TYR A 264 -11.16 5.03 11.50
N TYR A 265 -11.82 5.74 12.41
CA TYR A 265 -12.24 7.12 12.21
C TYR A 265 -11.15 8.14 12.59
N ASN A 266 -10.13 7.72 13.32
CA ASN A 266 -8.96 8.56 13.56
C ASN A 266 -8.21 8.78 12.23
N GLN A 267 -8.17 10.04 11.80
CA GLN A 267 -7.50 10.43 10.57
C GLN A 267 -5.98 10.43 10.76
N THR A 268 -5.27 9.93 9.75
CA THR A 268 -3.85 10.21 9.64
C THR A 268 -3.65 11.61 9.08
N ASN A 269 -2.65 12.34 9.57
CA ASN A 269 -2.26 13.61 8.96
C ASN A 269 -1.34 13.37 7.76
N PHE A 270 -1.75 12.53 6.81
CA PHE A 270 -0.96 12.21 5.61
C PHE A 270 -0.78 13.42 4.69
N LEU A 271 -1.52 14.51 4.94
CA LEU A 271 -1.42 15.78 4.23
C LEU A 271 -0.42 16.76 4.85
N ALA A 272 0.21 16.44 5.99
CA ALA A 272 1.09 17.35 6.71
C ALA A 272 2.21 17.95 5.85
N CYS A 273 2.69 17.19 4.87
CA CYS A 273 3.77 17.52 3.96
C CYS A 273 3.30 17.95 2.56
N ALA A 274 1.99 17.84 2.28
CA ALA A 274 1.46 18.07 0.96
C ALA A 274 1.67 19.54 0.56
N HIS A 275 2.32 19.77 -0.58
CA HIS A 275 2.53 21.13 -1.05
C HIS A 275 1.19 21.77 -1.42
N THR A 276 0.92 22.94 -0.84
CA THR A 276 -0.23 23.78 -1.19
C THR A 276 0.24 24.85 -2.17
N GLN A 277 -0.44 24.93 -3.33
CA GLN A 277 -0.17 25.97 -4.34
C GLN A 277 -0.78 27.32 -3.99
#